data_AF-A0A1C6V901-F1
#
_entry.id   AF-A0A1C6V901-F1
#
_cell.length_a   1.000
_cell.length_b   1.000
_cell.length_c   1.000
_cell.angle_alpha   90.00
_cell.angle_beta   90.00
_cell.angle_gamma   90.00
#
_symmetry.space_group_name_H-M   'P 1'
#
loop_
_entity.id
_entity.type
_entity.pdbx_description
1 polymer ?
#
loop_
_entity_poly.entity_id
_entity_poly.type
_entity_poly.pdbx_seq_one_letter_code
_entity_poly.pdbx_strand_id
1 'polypeptide(L)'
;MHPSRRPDTGRAPEGPSGTGIPNETTTGDGPAVERPRAYPSHAPPHTPLRPVWCCRACGQPWPCAQARLLLKAEYADDQIGLSLYLCGLLHEAARDLYRLNPDDGPAPADLFRRFVAWGPYRRPAVDPP
;
A
#
# COMPACT_ATOMS: atom_id res chain seq x y z
N MET A 1 -21.27 -43.95 40.02
CA MET A 1 -21.03 -44.90 41.14
C MET A 1 -20.46 -46.17 40.51
N HIS A 2 -19.13 -46.20 40.33
CA HIS A 2 -18.13 -47.01 41.06
C HIS A 2 -18.11 -48.48 40.58
N PRO A 3 -16.97 -49.21 40.52
CA PRO A 3 -15.66 -48.86 41.09
C PRO A 3 -14.40 -49.35 40.31
N SER A 4 -13.25 -49.03 40.92
CA SER A 4 -12.10 -49.91 41.14
C SER A 4 -10.88 -49.94 40.21
N ARG A 5 -9.75 -50.05 40.91
CA ARG A 5 -8.35 -49.81 40.58
C ARG A 5 -7.57 -51.12 40.43
N ARG A 6 -6.52 -51.05 39.58
CA ARG A 6 -5.13 -51.59 39.74
C ARG A 6 -4.94 -53.13 39.73
N PRO A 7 -3.68 -53.64 39.74
CA PRO A 7 -2.43 -53.26 39.05
C PRO A 7 -1.78 -54.52 38.39
N ASP A 8 -0.67 -54.42 37.64
CA ASP A 8 0.52 -55.24 37.96
C ASP A 8 1.82 -54.75 37.29
N THR A 9 2.86 -54.94 38.07
CA THR A 9 4.29 -54.71 37.91
C THR A 9 4.98 -55.65 36.90
N GLY A 10 6.03 -55.13 36.27
CA GLY A 10 7.03 -55.93 35.54
C GLY A 10 8.33 -55.13 35.42
N ARG A 11 9.42 -55.70 35.94
CA ARG A 11 10.72 -55.06 36.25
C ARG A 11 11.77 -55.29 35.14
N ALA A 12 12.76 -54.38 35.12
CA ALA A 12 14.04 -54.19 34.34
C ALA A 12 14.96 -55.43 34.16
N PRO A 13 16.22 -55.37 33.61
CA PRO A 13 17.09 -54.29 33.05
C PRO A 13 17.70 -54.65 31.65
N GLU A 14 18.61 -53.94 30.95
CA GLU A 14 20.09 -53.81 31.10
C GLU A 14 20.67 -52.74 30.13
N GLY A 15 21.82 -52.10 30.48
CA GLY A 15 22.46 -50.93 29.82
C GLY A 15 23.44 -51.24 28.66
N PRO A 16 24.58 -50.54 28.45
CA PRO A 16 24.98 -49.19 28.90
C PRO A 16 25.61 -48.28 27.79
N SER A 17 25.90 -47.04 28.18
CA SER A 17 27.00 -46.16 27.72
C SER A 17 27.05 -45.63 26.28
N GLY A 18 26.69 -44.35 26.15
CA GLY A 18 27.15 -43.44 25.09
C GLY A 18 27.26 -42.03 25.65
N THR A 19 28.47 -41.63 26.01
CA THR A 19 28.85 -40.36 26.64
C THR A 19 28.89 -39.22 25.60
N GLY A 20 28.30 -38.05 25.92
CA GLY A 20 28.63 -36.68 25.43
C GLY A 20 28.54 -36.44 23.91
N ILE A 21 27.86 -35.39 23.41
CA ILE A 21 28.18 -33.96 23.58
C ILE A 21 26.95 -33.14 23.13
N PRO A 22 26.65 -32.00 23.76
CA PRO A 22 25.58 -31.10 23.35
C PRO A 22 26.00 -30.25 22.15
N ASN A 23 25.09 -29.99 21.21
CA ASN A 23 24.97 -28.62 20.71
C ASN A 23 23.58 -28.34 20.15
N GLU A 24 22.96 -27.32 20.75
CA GLU A 24 21.84 -26.58 20.21
C GLU A 24 22.07 -26.29 18.74
N THR A 25 21.12 -26.68 17.89
CA THR A 25 20.94 -26.02 16.60
C THR A 25 19.63 -25.27 16.70
N THR A 26 19.71 -24.09 17.33
CA THR A 26 18.76 -23.00 17.19
C THR A 26 18.51 -22.81 15.70
N THR A 27 17.42 -23.40 15.21
CA THR A 27 16.88 -23.09 13.89
C THR A 27 16.48 -21.62 13.97
N GLY A 28 17.23 -20.79 13.23
CA GLY A 28 17.14 -19.35 13.28
C GLY A 28 15.70 -18.87 13.16
N ASP A 29 15.21 -18.33 14.26
CA ASP A 29 14.14 -17.35 14.28
C ASP A 29 14.65 -16.14 13.49
N GLY A 30 14.29 -16.09 12.20
CA GLY A 30 14.54 -14.90 11.40
C GLY A 30 13.79 -13.71 12.05
N PRO A 31 14.30 -12.47 11.93
CA PRO A 31 13.57 -11.34 12.48
C PRO A 31 12.16 -11.35 11.89
N ALA A 32 11.16 -11.37 12.77
CA ALA A 32 9.77 -11.26 12.37
C ALA A 32 9.66 -10.12 11.36
N VAL A 33 9.11 -10.40 10.18
CA VAL A 33 8.83 -9.37 9.17
C VAL A 33 7.97 -8.34 9.90
N GLU A 34 8.57 -7.21 10.26
CA GLU A 34 7.85 -6.14 10.94
C GLU A 34 6.88 -5.59 9.91
N ARG A 35 5.66 -6.13 9.95
CA ARG A 35 4.54 -5.62 9.20
C ARG A 35 4.46 -4.13 9.56
N PRO A 36 4.57 -3.22 8.57
CA PRO A 36 4.41 -1.80 8.81
C PRO A 36 3.14 -1.60 9.62
N ARG A 37 3.26 -0.89 10.75
CA ARG A 37 2.14 -0.56 11.64
C ARG A 37 0.95 -0.15 10.77
N ALA A 38 -0.22 -0.72 11.07
CA ALA A 38 -1.47 -0.36 10.39
C ALA A 38 -1.51 1.17 10.27
N TYR A 39 -1.58 1.65 9.03
CA TYR A 39 -1.67 3.07 8.72
C TYR A 39 -2.73 3.68 9.64
N PRO A 40 -2.47 4.84 10.29
CA PRO A 40 -3.38 5.36 11.29
C PRO A 40 -4.78 5.47 10.66
N SER A 41 -5.75 4.80 11.28
CA SER A 41 -7.16 4.71 10.85
C SER A 41 -7.86 6.08 10.81
N HIS A 42 -7.15 7.14 11.18
CA HIS A 42 -7.60 8.53 11.23
C HIS A 42 -6.77 9.48 10.36
N ALA A 43 -5.84 9.00 9.51
CA ALA A 43 -5.18 9.92 8.59
C ALA A 43 -6.24 10.52 7.63
N PRO A 44 -6.23 11.84 7.40
CA PRO A 44 -7.17 12.46 6.48
C PRO A 44 -7.08 11.77 5.10
N PRO A 45 -8.20 11.63 4.37
CA PRO A 45 -8.16 10.99 3.07
C PRO A 45 -7.34 11.84 2.09
N HIS A 46 -6.67 11.19 1.14
CA HIS A 46 -5.87 11.85 0.11
C HIS A 46 -6.75 12.47 -1.01
N THR A 47 -7.68 13.32 -0.61
CA THR A 47 -8.64 14.03 -1.48
C THR A 47 -8.14 15.44 -1.85
N PRO A 48 -8.67 16.04 -2.94
CA PRO A 48 -8.27 17.38 -3.35
C PRO A 48 -8.80 18.45 -2.38
N LEU A 49 -7.95 19.46 -2.13
CA LEU A 49 -8.29 20.70 -1.45
C LEU A 49 -8.46 21.81 -2.48
N ARG A 50 -9.71 22.14 -2.83
CA ARG A 50 -10.01 23.27 -3.71
C ARG A 50 -9.96 24.60 -2.92
N PRO A 51 -9.60 25.73 -3.54
CA PRO A 51 -9.23 25.90 -4.95
C PRO A 51 -7.74 25.71 -5.25
N VAL A 52 -6.90 25.40 -4.25
CA VAL A 52 -5.44 25.28 -4.43
C VAL A 52 -4.99 23.97 -5.07
N TRP A 53 -5.87 22.97 -5.12
CA TRP A 53 -5.64 21.62 -5.63
C TRP A 53 -4.46 20.89 -4.98
N CYS A 54 -4.21 21.16 -3.70
CA CYS A 54 -3.27 20.36 -2.88
C CYS A 54 -3.98 19.18 -2.23
N CYS A 55 -3.23 18.18 -1.79
CA CYS A 55 -3.78 17.01 -1.11
C CYS A 55 -4.06 17.34 0.36
N ARG A 56 -5.27 17.08 0.84
CA ARG A 56 -5.65 17.35 2.24
C ARG A 56 -4.79 16.62 3.27
N ALA A 57 -4.38 15.39 2.95
CA ALA A 57 -3.61 14.55 3.85
C ALA A 57 -2.12 14.92 3.96
N CYS A 58 -1.47 15.33 2.87
CA CYS A 58 -0.02 15.48 2.82
C CYS A 58 0.47 16.82 2.24
N GLY A 59 -0.43 17.74 1.87
CA GLY A 59 -0.10 19.07 1.34
C GLY A 59 0.49 19.09 -0.08
N GLN A 60 0.91 17.94 -0.62
CA GLN A 60 1.49 17.83 -1.95
C GLN A 60 0.48 18.15 -3.07
N PRO A 61 0.92 18.55 -4.27
CA PRO A 61 0.03 18.75 -5.41
C PRO A 61 -0.86 17.53 -5.66
N TRP A 62 -2.17 17.71 -5.57
CA TRP A 62 -3.13 16.63 -5.85
C TRP A 62 -3.27 16.45 -7.38
N PRO A 63 -3.28 15.23 -7.95
CA PRO A 63 -3.19 13.94 -7.28
C PRO A 63 -1.76 13.65 -6.80
N CYS A 64 -1.60 13.45 -5.49
CA CYS A 64 -0.33 13.03 -4.88
C CYS A 64 -0.12 11.52 -5.11
N ALA A 65 1.08 11.01 -4.86
CA ALA A 65 1.42 9.60 -5.11
C ALA A 65 0.40 8.62 -4.48
N GLN A 66 0.03 8.82 -3.22
CA GLN A 66 -0.95 7.97 -2.54
C GLN A 66 -2.35 8.09 -3.13
N ALA A 67 -2.80 9.30 -3.50
CA ALA A 67 -4.08 9.50 -4.18
C ALA A 67 -4.12 8.72 -5.51
N ARG A 68 -3.03 8.74 -6.28
CA ARG A 68 -2.93 7.99 -7.54
C ARG A 68 -3.05 6.49 -7.32
N LEU A 69 -2.41 5.94 -6.29
CA LEU A 69 -2.50 4.52 -5.94
C LEU A 69 -3.93 4.15 -5.53
N LEU A 70 -4.55 4.94 -4.65
CA LEU A 70 -5.92 4.71 -4.19
C LEU A 70 -6.92 4.77 -5.34
N LEU A 71 -6.82 5.78 -6.21
CA LEU A 71 -7.69 5.91 -7.38
C LEU A 71 -7.52 4.74 -8.37
N LYS A 72 -6.29 4.27 -8.59
CA LYS A 72 -6.06 3.08 -9.44
C LYS A 72 -6.66 1.82 -8.84
N ALA A 73 -6.61 1.67 -7.51
CA ALA A 73 -7.19 0.53 -6.82
C ALA A 73 -8.73 0.58 -6.84
N GLU A 74 -9.31 1.77 -6.63
CA GLU A 74 -10.77 1.98 -6.65
C GLU A 74 -11.37 1.74 -8.03
N TYR A 75 -10.67 2.16 -9.08
CA TYR A 75 -11.10 2.00 -10.48
C TYR A 75 -10.38 0.85 -11.19
N ALA A 76 -9.94 -0.19 -10.46
CA ALA A 76 -9.16 -1.30 -11.03
C ALA A 76 -9.86 -1.94 -12.25
N ASP A 77 -11.18 -2.07 -12.18
CA ASP A 77 -12.02 -2.68 -13.22
C ASP A 77 -12.62 -1.65 -14.21
N ASP A 78 -12.42 -0.34 -13.99
CA ASP A 78 -12.96 0.73 -14.84
C ASP A 78 -11.94 1.85 -15.11
N GLN A 79 -10.95 1.53 -15.92
CA GLN A 79 -9.87 2.45 -16.27
C GLN A 79 -10.35 3.62 -17.16
N ILE A 80 -11.41 3.41 -17.95
CA ILE A 80 -12.03 4.48 -18.75
C ILE A 80 -12.71 5.47 -17.81
N GLY A 81 -13.49 4.98 -16.84
CA GLY A 81 -14.11 5.80 -15.80
C GLY A 81 -13.09 6.62 -15.03
N LEU A 82 -11.96 6.02 -14.63
CA LEU A 82 -10.86 6.75 -13.99
C LEU A 82 -10.35 7.90 -14.86
N SER A 83 -10.15 7.64 -16.16
CA SER A 83 -9.64 8.64 -17.09
C SER A 83 -10.64 9.80 -17.26
N LEU A 84 -11.93 9.50 -17.40
CA LEU A 84 -12.99 10.51 -17.52
C LEU A 84 -13.12 11.34 -16.24
N TYR A 85 -13.08 10.69 -15.07
CA TYR A 85 -13.09 11.35 -13.77
C TYR A 85 -11.93 12.34 -13.62
N LEU A 86 -10.71 11.90 -13.96
CA LEU A 86 -9.50 12.73 -13.88
C LEU A 86 -9.53 13.89 -14.88
N CYS A 87 -10.09 13.70 -16.08
CA CYS A 87 -10.30 14.78 -17.05
C CYS A 87 -11.27 15.84 -16.50
N GLY A 88 -12.38 15.43 -15.88
CA GLY A 88 -13.31 16.37 -15.24
C GLY A 88 -12.63 17.21 -14.17
N LEU A 89 -11.85 16.57 -13.29
CA LEU A 89 -11.08 17.27 -12.26
C LEU A 89 -9.99 18.16 -12.83
N LEU A 90 -9.34 17.78 -13.92
CA LEU A 90 -8.38 18.65 -14.62
C LEU A 90 -9.05 19.95 -15.06
N HIS A 91 -10.24 19.88 -15.64
CA HIS A 91 -10.96 21.08 -16.09
C HIS A 91 -11.33 22.00 -14.93
N GLU A 92 -11.79 21.44 -13.81
CA GLU A 92 -12.06 22.20 -12.59
C GLU A 92 -10.77 22.81 -12.01
N ALA A 93 -9.67 22.07 -12.03
CA ALA A 93 -8.37 22.52 -11.54
C ALA A 93 -7.81 23.66 -12.38
N ALA A 94 -7.88 23.55 -13.70
CA ALA A 94 -7.50 24.62 -14.61
C ALA A 94 -8.27 25.90 -14.29
N ARG A 95 -9.61 25.80 -14.16
CA ARG A 95 -10.47 26.95 -13.83
C ARG A 95 -10.08 27.61 -12.51
N ASP A 96 -9.82 26.83 -11.46
CA ASP A 96 -9.47 27.39 -10.15
C ASP A 96 -8.07 27.98 -10.11
N LEU A 97 -7.08 27.26 -10.64
CA LEU A 97 -5.69 27.68 -10.58
C LEU A 97 -5.45 28.93 -11.41
N TYR A 98 -6.09 29.07 -12.58
CA TYR A 98 -6.05 30.29 -13.38
C TYR A 98 -6.81 31.46 -12.73
N ARG A 99 -7.82 31.18 -11.90
CA ARG A 99 -8.48 32.23 -11.11
C ARG A 99 -7.64 32.70 -9.93
N LEU A 100 -6.91 31.80 -9.29
CA LEU A 100 -6.01 32.12 -8.18
C LEU A 100 -4.75 32.83 -8.66
N ASN A 101 -4.18 32.41 -9.80
CA ASN A 101 -2.96 32.95 -10.37
C ASN A 101 -3.17 33.25 -11.86
N PRO A 102 -3.75 34.41 -12.21
CA PRO A 102 -4.02 34.77 -13.61
C PRO A 102 -2.75 34.91 -14.46
N ASP A 103 -1.68 35.44 -13.87
CA ASP A 103 -0.44 35.78 -14.60
C ASP A 103 0.61 34.66 -14.58
N ASP A 104 0.50 33.70 -13.64
CA ASP A 104 1.48 32.61 -13.42
C ASP A 104 0.77 31.26 -13.20
N GLY A 105 -0.22 31.00 -14.05
CA GLY A 105 -0.96 29.75 -14.04
C GLY A 105 -0.14 28.58 -14.62
N PRO A 106 -0.40 27.33 -14.19
CA PRO A 106 0.30 26.17 -14.75
C PRO A 106 -0.01 25.99 -16.23
N ALA A 107 0.98 25.59 -17.02
CA ALA A 107 0.75 25.31 -18.44
C ALA A 107 -0.25 24.14 -18.61
N PRO A 108 -1.11 24.17 -19.65
CA PRO A 108 -2.09 23.11 -19.88
C PRO A 108 -1.48 21.71 -19.97
N ALA A 109 -0.28 21.60 -20.56
CA ALA A 109 0.46 20.33 -20.64
C ALA A 109 0.86 19.79 -19.26
N ASP A 110 1.17 20.66 -18.30
CA ASP A 110 1.55 20.25 -16.95
C ASP A 110 0.35 19.78 -16.14
N LEU A 111 -0.81 20.41 -16.33
CA LEU A 111 -2.07 19.90 -15.79
C LEU A 111 -2.42 18.52 -16.35
N PHE A 112 -2.25 18.30 -17.66
CA PHE A 112 -2.44 16.99 -18.27
C PHE A 112 -1.47 15.94 -17.70
N ARG A 113 -0.17 16.29 -17.58
CA ARG A 113 0.86 15.42 -16.98
C ARG A 113 0.54 15.06 -15.53
N ARG A 114 -0.02 16.02 -14.78
CA ARG A 114 -0.35 15.86 -13.38
C ARG A 114 -1.59 15.01 -13.14
N PHE A 115 -2.65 15.22 -13.91
CA PHE A 115 -3.94 14.56 -13.68
C PHE A 115 -4.11 13.26 -14.48
N VAL A 116 -3.78 13.23 -15.78
CA VAL A 116 -4.25 12.17 -16.70
C VAL A 116 -3.11 11.26 -17.17
N ALA A 117 -1.92 11.82 -17.36
CA ALA A 117 -0.80 11.14 -18.01
C ALA A 117 -0.32 9.83 -17.36
N TRP A 118 -0.64 9.56 -16.11
CA TRP A 118 -0.20 8.34 -15.40
C TRP A 118 -1.25 7.23 -15.40
N GLY A 119 -2.39 7.44 -16.09
CA GLY A 119 -3.41 6.44 -16.33
C GLY A 119 -2.90 5.26 -17.17
N PRO A 120 -3.54 4.09 -17.08
CA PRO A 120 -3.04 2.84 -17.67
C PRO A 120 -3.01 2.84 -19.20
N TYR A 121 -3.72 3.77 -19.86
CA TYR A 121 -3.72 3.89 -21.32
C TYR A 121 -2.50 4.58 -21.89
N ARG A 122 -1.60 5.11 -21.04
CA ARG A 122 -0.29 5.53 -21.53
C ARG A 122 0.50 4.25 -21.86
N ARG A 123 0.47 3.86 -23.15
CA ARG A 123 1.52 2.97 -23.69
C ARG A 123 2.86 3.61 -23.31
N PRO A 124 3.78 2.87 -22.67
CA PRO A 124 5.16 3.32 -22.61
C PRO A 124 5.56 3.68 -24.04
N ALA A 125 6.16 4.85 -24.23
CA ALA A 125 6.83 5.11 -25.48
C ALA A 125 7.91 4.02 -25.56
N VAL A 126 7.69 3.02 -26.40
CA VAL A 126 8.75 2.12 -26.82
C VAL A 126 9.71 3.03 -27.57
N ASP A 127 10.91 3.23 -27.02
CA ASP A 127 11.97 3.90 -27.77
C ASP A 127 12.21 3.11 -29.05
N PRO A 128 12.25 3.75 -30.23
CA PRO A 128 12.57 3.07 -31.47
C PRO A 128 14.00 2.49 -31.40
N PRO A 129 14.25 1.34 -32.05
CA PRO A 129 15.55 0.66 -32.02
C PRO A 129 16.69 1.47 -32.66
#